data_AF-A0A954I7J2-F1
#
_entry.id   AF-A0A954I7J2-F1
#
_cell.length_a   1.000
_cell.length_b   1.000
_cell.length_c   1.000
_cell.angle_alpha   90.00
_cell.angle_beta   90.00
_cell.angle_gamma   90.00
#
_symmetry.space_group_name_H-M   'P 1'
#
loop_
_entity.id
_entity.type
_entity.pdbx_description
1 polymer ?
#
loop_
_entity_poly.entity_id
_entity_poly.type
_entity_poly.pdbx_seq_one_letter_code
_entity_poly.pdbx_strand_id
1 'polypeptide(L)' 'MGPAEFQGMHHAPHGRTPRVVVVGSINMDLRIRCERIARPGETLRGTELQEIPGGKGANQA' A
#
# COMPACT_ATOMS: atom_id res chain seq x y z
N MET A 1 -4.21 -1.11 45.85
CA MET A 1 -4.37 -0.98 44.39
C MET A 1 -3.41 0.10 43.93
N GLY A 2 -2.25 -0.28 43.42
CA GLY A 2 -1.28 0.65 42.83
C GLY A 2 -1.55 0.83 41.32
N PRO A 3 -1.11 1.93 40.70
CA PRO A 3 -1.25 2.13 39.26
C PRO A 3 -0.47 1.02 38.53
N ALA A 4 -1.10 0.42 37.52
CA ALA A 4 -0.40 -0.51 36.63
C ALA A 4 0.70 0.27 35.91
N GLU A 5 1.93 0.10 36.38
CA GLU A 5 3.13 0.48 35.64
C GLU A 5 3.10 -0.29 34.33
N PHE A 6 2.89 0.44 33.22
CA PHE A 6 3.07 -0.10 31.88
C PHE A 6 4.58 -0.26 31.66
N GLN A 7 5.13 -1.27 32.34
CA GLN A 7 6.53 -1.68 32.27
C GLN A 7 6.91 -1.79 30.79
N GLY A 8 7.93 -1.01 30.41
CA GLY A 8 8.34 -0.82 29.03
C GLY A 8 8.44 -2.13 28.26
N MET A 9 7.86 -2.12 27.06
CA MET A 9 8.21 -3.06 25.99
C MET A 9 9.73 -3.04 25.85
N HIS A 10 10.38 -4.09 26.35
CA HIS A 10 11.80 -4.32 26.17
C HIS A 10 12.07 -4.36 24.66
N HIS A 11 12.65 -3.28 24.13
CA HIS A 11 13.21 -3.27 22.79
C HIS A 11 14.29 -4.35 22.73
N ALA A 12 14.00 -5.47 22.07
CA ALA A 12 15.01 -6.39 21.60
C ALA A 12 16.03 -5.60 20.76
N PRO A 13 17.31 -6.04 20.65
CA PRO A 13 18.27 -5.36 19.80
C PRO A 13 17.83 -5.50 18.35
N HIS A 14 17.03 -4.54 17.89
CA HIS A 14 16.54 -4.51 16.53
C HIS A 14 17.70 -4.10 15.62
N GLY A 15 17.86 -4.82 14.50
CA GLY A 15 18.58 -4.29 13.36
C GLY A 15 18.17 -2.83 13.11
N ARG A 16 19.14 -2.02 12.67
CA ARG A 16 19.08 -0.55 12.48
C ARG A 16 17.66 0.03 12.56
N THR A 17 17.38 0.82 13.61
CA THR A 17 16.14 1.58 13.73
C THR A 17 15.88 2.39 12.46
N PRO A 18 14.69 2.29 11.83
CA PRO A 18 14.37 3.06 10.63
C PRO A 18 14.46 4.56 10.93
N ARG A 19 15.11 5.31 10.04
CA ARG A 19 15.23 6.79 10.18
C ARG A 19 13.94 7.52 9.83
N VAL A 20 13.09 6.89 9.03
CA VAL A 20 11.78 7.38 8.58
C VAL A 20 10.84 6.19 8.60
N VAL A 21 9.60 6.42 9.04
CA VAL A 21 8.51 5.46 8.96
C VAL A 21 7.40 6.12 8.16
N VAL A 22 6.96 5.45 7.10
CA VAL A 22 5.82 5.91 6.29
C VAL A 22 4.58 5.10 6.70
N VAL A 23 3.58 5.81 7.21
CA VAL A 23 2.25 5.25 7.49
C VAL A 23 1.31 5.75 6.41
N GLY A 24 0.88 4.86 5.53
CA GLY A 24 0.03 5.25 4.41
C GLY A 24 -0.51 4.08 3.62
N SER A 25 -1.24 4.42 2.56
CA SER A 25 -1.91 3.47 1.69
C SER A 25 -0.95 2.58 0.90
N ILE A 26 -1.32 1.31 0.76
CA ILE A 26 -0.81 0.38 -0.25
C ILE A 26 -1.96 -0.04 -1.15
N ASN A 27 -1.76 0.01 -2.46
CA ASN A 27 -2.75 -0.37 -3.46
C ASN A 27 -2.14 -1.32 -4.49
N MET A 28 -2.99 -2.03 -5.22
CA MET A 28 -2.64 -2.67 -6.49
C MET A 28 -3.33 -1.91 -7.62
N ASP A 29 -2.55 -1.29 -8.49
CA ASP A 29 -3.06 -0.56 -9.65
C ASP A 29 -3.20 -1.54 -10.82
N LEU A 30 -4.44 -1.78 -11.26
CA LEU A 30 -4.73 -2.60 -12.43
C LEU A 30 -4.81 -1.70 -13.67
N ARG A 31 -3.83 -1.79 -14.56
CA ARG A 31 -3.81 -1.05 -15.81
C ARG A 31 -4.24 -1.95 -16.96
N ILE A 32 -5.35 -1.61 -17.59
CA ILE A 32 -5.90 -2.32 -18.76
C ILE A 32 -5.74 -1.46 -20.01
N ARG A 33 -5.10 -2.01 -21.05
CA ARG A 33 -5.06 -1.38 -22.38
C ARG A 33 -6.29 -1.79 -23.18
N CYS A 34 -6.95 -0.82 -23.79
CA CYS A 34 -8.07 -1.03 -24.71
C CYS A 34 -8.00 0.02 -25.82
N GLU A 35 -8.75 -0.18 -26.91
CA GLU A 35 -8.77 0.75 -28.05
C GLU A 35 -9.21 2.17 -27.66
N ARG A 36 -10.14 2.27 -26.71
CA ARG A 36 -10.68 3.52 -26.16
C ARG A 36 -11.40 3.29 -24.84
N ILE A 37 -11.81 4.37 -24.17
CA ILE A 37 -12.72 4.30 -23.02
C ILE A 37 -14.09 3.76 -23.48
N ALA A 38 -14.64 2.81 -22.71
CA ALA A 38 -15.95 2.23 -22.96
C ALA A 38 -17.09 3.24 -22.73
N ARG A 39 -18.16 3.15 -23.51
CA ARG A 39 -19.40 3.90 -23.29
C ARG A 39 -20.21 3.26 -22.15
N PRO A 40 -21.16 3.98 -21.53
CA PRO A 40 -22.06 3.38 -20.54
C PRO A 40 -22.79 2.15 -21.12
N GLY A 41 -22.71 1.02 -20.42
CA GLY A 41 -23.34 -0.25 -20.82
C GLY A 41 -22.59 -1.05 -21.88
N GLU A 42 -21.47 -0.55 -22.42
CA GLU A 42 -20.67 -1.26 -23.41
C GLU A 42 -19.68 -2.24 -22.77
N THR A 43 -19.56 -3.43 -23.35
CA THR A 43 -18.45 -4.36 -23.07
C THR A 43 -17.38 -4.22 -24.14
N LEU A 44 -16.15 -3.88 -23.74
CA LEU A 44 -15.01 -3.72 -24.65
C LEU A 44 -13.88 -4.70 -24.30
N ARG A 45 -13.24 -5.27 -25.31
CA ARG A 45 -12.11 -6.18 -25.12
C ARG A 45 -10.83 -5.41 -24.80
N GLY A 46 -10.18 -5.77 -23.68
CA GLY A 46 -8.82 -5.33 -23.37
C GLY A 46 -7.79 -6.15 -24.15
N THR A 47 -6.65 -5.53 -24.48
CA THR A 47 -5.54 -6.17 -25.19
C THR A 47 -4.36 -6.51 -24.27
N GLU A 48 -4.30 -5.91 -23.09
CA GLU A 48 -3.22 -6.09 -22.12
C GLU A 48 -3.73 -5.77 -20.70
N LEU A 49 -3.26 -6.52 -19.69
CA LEU A 49 -3.45 -6.25 -18.26
C LEU A 49 -2.07 -6.20 -17.58
N GLN A 50 -1.83 -5.16 -16.78
CA GLN A 50 -0.67 -5.04 -15.92
C GLN A 50 -1.11 -4.82 -14.47
N GLU A 51 -0.51 -5.58 -13.56
CA GLU A 51 -0.63 -5.41 -12.11
C GLU A 51 0.57 -4.64 -11.60
N ILE A 52 0.35 -3.43 -11.08
CA ILE A 52 1.42 -2.52 -10.68
C ILE A 52 1.26 -2.21 -9.19
N PRO A 53 2.26 -2.50 -8.34
CA PRO A 53 2.23 -2.05 -6.95
C PRO A 53 2.11 -0.53 -6.89
N GLY A 54 1.21 -0.03 -6.05
CA GLY A 54 0.93 1.40 -5.96
C GLY A 54 0.48 1.84 -4.57
N GLY A 55 -0.15 3.01 -4.53
CA GLY A 55 -0.54 3.67 -3.29
C GLY A 55 0.49 4.69 -2.85
N LYS A 56 0.03 5.85 -2.37
CA LYS A 56 0.91 6.98 -2.04
C LYS A 56 1.88 6.65 -0.90
N GLY A 57 1.41 5.91 0.11
CA GLY A 57 2.26 5.44 1.21
C GLY A 57 3.37 4.53 0.71
N ALA A 58 3.01 3.47 -0.03
CA ALA A 58 3.98 2.54 -0.60
C ALA A 58 4.97 3.24 -1.57
N ASN A 59 4.50 4.18 -2.39
CA ASN A 59 5.36 4.92 -3.33
C ASN A 59 6.30 5.94 -2.66
N GLN A 60 6.03 6.32 -1.40
CA GLN A 60 6.86 7.24 -0.62
C GLN A 60 7.77 6.53 0.39
N ALA A 61 7.50 5.25 0.67
CA ALA A 61 8.23 4.43 1.64
C ALA A 61 9.65 4.08 1.18
#